data_AF-A0A2U1T6N2-F1
#
_entry.id   AF-A0A2U1T6N2-F1
#
_cell.length_a   1.000
_cell.length_b   1.000
_cell.length_c   1.000
_cell.angle_alpha   90.00
_cell.angle_beta   90.00
_cell.angle_gamma   90.00
#
_symmetry.space_group_name_H-M   'P 1'
#
loop_
_entity.id
_entity.type
_entity.pdbx_description
1 polymer ?
#
loop_
_entity_poly.entity_id
_entity_poly.type
_entity_poly.pdbx_seq_one_letter_code
_entity_poly.pdbx_strand_id
1 'polypeptide(L)'
;MTSPDNILFHLSGDQEAEIRAIFSRLAERGFPPQRQTPHITVTFAPEMVPVVTRRAAQLLPPHVPAAFRRAGTVTFGTKRRQTVAWLLETTEELECAARELSALNPDGRGRRWLPHLTMGLRLPREVVGDYIRALDEETSPHLRELIGVRVGLWQPRWQRYTSFLPAKLDGMSTLSAKQLQDVASMTGQAPELDVDNLPDNPIALFVDWFHAACGPVAEPKAMTLATVDASGAPDARTVNLYAVDEQGFSFGTSARSTKAEQLRHVKAAALNFWWPEQARAVRVRGEVNRITSPGGGGEFFAVSPQHVEFWQPGAEKAALRVQYDAEGKGWRREVN
;
A
#
# COMPACT_ATOMS: atom_id res chain seq x y z
N MET A 1 -40.24 -1.68 7.74
CA MET A 1 -39.02 -0.84 7.87
C MET A 1 -37.92 -1.45 7.01
N THR A 2 -37.45 -0.68 6.04
CA THR A 2 -36.22 -0.94 5.27
C THR A 2 -35.03 -1.07 6.22
N SER A 3 -34.06 -1.91 5.87
CA SER A 3 -32.79 -1.99 6.60
C SER A 3 -32.07 -0.63 6.54
N PRO A 4 -31.36 -0.22 7.61
CA PRO A 4 -30.64 1.05 7.66
C PRO A 4 -29.48 1.08 6.66
N ASP A 5 -29.03 2.27 6.31
CA ASP A 5 -27.73 2.48 5.68
C ASP A 5 -26.62 2.08 6.66
N ASN A 6 -25.56 1.46 6.15
CA ASN A 6 -24.45 0.94 6.94
C ASN A 6 -23.12 1.38 6.36
N ILE A 7 -22.24 1.92 7.21
CA ILE A 7 -20.81 1.99 6.91
C ILE A 7 -20.19 0.71 7.45
N LEU A 8 -19.61 -0.09 6.56
CA LEU A 8 -19.22 -1.46 6.86
C LEU A 8 -17.91 -1.84 6.19
N PHE A 9 -17.28 -2.87 6.75
CA PHE A 9 -16.25 -3.66 6.09
C PHE A 9 -16.84 -4.99 5.60
N HIS A 10 -16.51 -5.39 4.37
CA HIS A 10 -16.72 -6.75 3.89
C HIS A 10 -15.54 -7.64 4.25
N LEU A 11 -15.85 -8.86 4.66
CA LEU A 11 -14.86 -9.90 4.93
C LEU A 11 -14.16 -10.37 3.65
N SER A 12 -13.02 -11.03 3.81
CA SER A 12 -12.43 -11.86 2.76
C SER A 12 -13.42 -12.93 2.27
N GLY A 13 -13.29 -13.39 1.02
CA GLY A 13 -14.20 -14.37 0.42
C GLY A 13 -14.28 -15.67 1.22
N ASP A 14 -13.15 -16.17 1.71
CA ASP A 14 -13.06 -17.40 2.49
C ASP A 14 -13.76 -17.25 3.85
N GLN A 15 -13.54 -16.13 4.55
CA GLN A 15 -14.18 -15.86 5.83
C GLN A 15 -15.67 -15.56 5.67
N GLU A 16 -16.09 -14.92 4.58
CA GLU A 16 -17.51 -14.77 4.27
C GLU A 16 -18.17 -16.13 4.07
N ALA A 17 -17.53 -17.03 3.32
CA ALA A 17 -18.03 -18.39 3.09
C ALA A 17 -18.11 -19.19 4.40
N GLU A 18 -17.11 -19.07 5.28
CA GLU A 18 -17.10 -19.72 6.60
C GLU A 18 -18.27 -19.25 7.48
N ILE A 19 -18.52 -17.94 7.56
CA ILE A 19 -19.66 -17.40 8.31
C ILE A 19 -21.00 -17.86 7.71
N ARG A 20 -21.11 -17.90 6.38
CA ARG A 20 -22.32 -18.43 5.72
C ARG A 20 -22.53 -19.92 6.04
N ALA A 21 -21.45 -20.70 6.14
CA ALA A 21 -21.54 -22.10 6.55
C ALA A 21 -22.03 -22.23 8.01
N ILE A 22 -21.59 -21.36 8.92
CA ILE A 22 -22.14 -21.29 10.30
C ILE A 22 -23.64 -21.01 10.26
N PHE A 23 -24.10 -20.05 9.44
CA PHE A 23 -25.53 -19.75 9.31
C PHE A 23 -26.34 -20.97 8.84
N SER A 24 -25.82 -21.74 7.88
CA SER A 24 -26.46 -22.97 7.41
C SER A 24 -26.57 -24.03 8.51
N ARG A 25 -25.47 -24.29 9.23
CA ARG A 25 -25.47 -25.28 10.33
C ARG A 25 -26.40 -24.89 11.48
N LEU A 26 -26.49 -23.60 11.81
CA LEU A 26 -27.47 -23.12 12.79
C LEU A 26 -28.92 -23.30 12.29
N ALA A 27 -29.18 -23.10 11.00
CA ALA A 27 -30.51 -23.36 10.44
C ALA A 27 -30.87 -24.86 10.45
N GLU A 28 -29.91 -25.75 10.18
CA GLU A 28 -30.08 -27.21 10.28
C GLU A 28 -30.42 -27.66 11.71
N ARG A 29 -29.91 -26.93 12.72
CA ARG A 29 -30.28 -27.10 14.14
C ARG A 29 -31.67 -26.53 14.50
N GLY A 30 -32.43 -26.02 13.53
CA GLY A 30 -33.79 -25.53 13.72
C GLY A 30 -33.90 -24.04 14.08
N PHE A 31 -32.80 -23.28 14.08
CA PHE A 31 -32.86 -21.83 14.30
C PHE A 31 -33.35 -21.07 13.05
N PRO A 32 -33.91 -19.86 13.20
CA PRO A 32 -34.34 -19.05 12.06
C PRO A 32 -33.21 -18.83 11.03
N PRO A 33 -33.46 -19.07 9.73
CA PRO A 33 -32.42 -18.99 8.71
C PRO A 33 -31.92 -17.56 8.52
N GLN A 34 -30.60 -17.42 8.45
CA GLN A 34 -29.92 -16.14 8.25
C GLN A 34 -29.52 -15.98 6.79
N ARG A 35 -29.87 -14.85 6.16
CA ARG A 35 -29.66 -14.61 4.72
C ARG A 35 -28.88 -13.34 4.42
N GLN A 36 -28.53 -12.56 5.44
CA GLN A 36 -27.71 -11.37 5.30
C GLN A 36 -26.32 -11.73 4.78
N THR A 37 -25.72 -10.85 3.98
CA THR A 37 -24.29 -10.92 3.67
C THR A 37 -23.49 -10.58 4.93
N PRO A 38 -22.58 -11.45 5.38
CA PRO A 38 -21.71 -11.15 6.50
C PRO A 38 -20.88 -9.88 6.26
N HIS A 39 -20.91 -8.97 7.22
CA HIS A 39 -20.14 -7.74 7.20
C HIS A 39 -19.90 -7.25 8.62
N ILE A 40 -18.84 -6.45 8.77
CA ILE A 40 -18.50 -5.78 10.02
C ILE A 40 -19.05 -4.36 9.94
N THR A 41 -20.03 -4.05 10.77
CA THR A 41 -20.66 -2.73 10.81
C THR A 41 -19.86 -1.79 11.71
N VAL A 42 -19.42 -0.66 11.16
CA VAL A 42 -18.79 0.44 11.91
C VAL A 42 -19.87 1.33 12.53
N THR A 43 -20.81 1.82 11.71
CA THR A 43 -21.96 2.61 12.16
C THR A 43 -23.11 2.49 11.16
N PHE A 44 -24.34 2.76 11.61
CA PHE A 44 -25.54 2.65 10.80
C PHE A 44 -26.55 3.73 11.15
N ALA A 45 -27.41 4.10 10.21
CA ALA A 45 -28.48 5.08 10.38
C ALA A 45 -29.66 4.73 9.46
N PRO A 46 -30.92 5.11 9.78
CA PRO A 46 -32.03 4.94 8.85
C PRO A 46 -31.73 5.52 7.45
N GLU A 47 -31.05 6.67 7.42
CA GLU A 47 -30.46 7.30 6.23
C GLU A 47 -29.11 7.92 6.63
N MET A 48 -28.02 7.54 5.96
CA MET A 48 -26.69 7.98 6.38
C MET A 48 -26.43 9.42 5.95
N VAL A 49 -26.20 10.31 6.92
CA VAL A 49 -25.98 11.74 6.64
C VAL A 49 -24.67 11.97 5.86
N PRO A 50 -24.63 12.89 4.87
CA PRO A 50 -23.47 13.06 4.00
C PRO A 50 -22.15 13.40 4.72
N VAL A 51 -22.22 14.10 5.85
CA VAL A 51 -21.04 14.46 6.64
C VAL A 51 -20.32 13.23 7.20
N VAL A 52 -21.07 12.23 7.67
CA VAL A 52 -20.52 10.96 8.19
C VAL A 52 -19.91 10.17 7.04
N THR A 53 -20.60 10.06 5.90
CA THR A 53 -20.10 9.35 4.72
C THR A 53 -18.81 9.95 4.19
N ARG A 54 -18.73 11.29 4.04
CA ARG A 54 -17.50 11.96 3.59
C ARG A 54 -16.35 11.74 4.56
N ARG A 55 -16.62 11.80 5.87
CA ARG A 55 -15.59 11.58 6.89
C ARG A 55 -15.12 10.14 6.89
N ALA A 56 -16.02 9.18 6.74
CA ALA A 56 -15.68 7.76 6.65
C ALA A 56 -14.82 7.45 5.42
N ALA A 57 -15.11 8.08 4.28
CA ALA A 57 -14.30 7.95 3.08
C ALA A 57 -12.88 8.51 3.22
N GLN A 58 -12.62 9.38 4.20
CA GLN A 58 -11.27 9.87 4.52
C GLN A 58 -10.55 8.98 5.54
N LEU A 59 -11.28 8.52 6.56
CA LEU A 59 -10.68 7.84 7.71
C LEU A 59 -10.46 6.35 7.49
N LEU A 60 -11.38 5.66 6.81
CA LEU A 60 -11.38 4.20 6.77
C LEU A 60 -10.45 3.54 5.73
N PRO A 61 -10.20 4.12 4.54
CA PRO A 61 -9.37 3.47 3.52
C PRO A 61 -7.96 3.07 3.95
N PRO A 62 -7.20 3.88 4.73
CA PRO A 62 -5.85 3.51 5.18
C PRO A 62 -5.79 2.27 6.06
N HIS A 63 -6.93 1.83 6.60
CA HIS A 63 -7.01 0.65 7.48
C HIS A 63 -7.33 -0.64 6.73
N VAL A 64 -7.49 -0.62 5.40
CA VAL A 64 -7.75 -1.83 4.61
C VAL A 64 -6.42 -2.43 4.11
N PRO A 65 -6.15 -3.73 4.33
CA PRO A 65 -6.98 -4.71 5.03
C PRO A 65 -7.01 -4.50 6.54
N ALA A 66 -8.20 -4.58 7.14
CA ALA A 66 -8.41 -4.34 8.57
C ALA A 66 -8.52 -5.66 9.34
N ALA A 67 -7.68 -5.84 10.36
CA ALA A 67 -7.74 -6.99 11.25
C ALA A 67 -8.69 -6.73 12.43
N PHE A 68 -9.62 -7.66 12.66
CA PHE A 68 -10.60 -7.58 13.72
C PHE A 68 -10.58 -8.84 14.58
N ARG A 69 -10.37 -8.69 15.88
CA ARG A 69 -10.40 -9.81 16.82
C ARG A 69 -11.74 -9.91 17.52
N ARG A 70 -12.31 -11.11 17.60
CA ARG A 70 -13.53 -11.35 18.38
C ARG A 70 -13.26 -11.14 19.87
N ALA A 71 -13.94 -10.15 20.46
CA ALA A 71 -13.83 -9.80 21.88
C ALA A 71 -14.97 -10.39 22.72
N GLY A 72 -16.14 -10.59 22.13
CA GLY A 72 -17.29 -11.16 22.82
C GLY A 72 -18.56 -11.21 21.97
N THR A 73 -19.68 -11.55 22.60
CA THR A 73 -21.00 -11.58 21.98
C THR A 73 -21.90 -10.55 22.66
N VAL A 74 -22.58 -9.72 21.86
CA VAL A 74 -23.54 -8.72 22.33
C VAL A 74 -24.90 -8.97 21.72
N THR A 75 -25.96 -8.61 22.47
CA THR A 75 -27.33 -8.68 21.98
C THR A 75 -28.00 -7.31 22.05
N PHE A 76 -28.69 -6.90 20.98
CA PHE A 76 -29.43 -5.64 20.95
C PHE A 76 -30.73 -5.78 20.17
N GLY A 77 -31.74 -4.95 20.47
CA GLY A 77 -33.05 -5.02 19.83
C GLY A 77 -34.19 -4.72 20.80
N THR A 78 -35.42 -5.06 20.39
CA THR A 78 -36.63 -4.81 21.19
C THR A 78 -36.98 -6.04 22.03
N LYS A 79 -37.98 -5.91 22.92
CA LYS A 79 -38.42 -7.02 23.79
C LYS A 79 -38.85 -8.30 23.05
N ARG A 80 -39.26 -8.20 21.77
CA ARG A 80 -39.75 -9.36 20.97
C ARG A 80 -38.73 -9.88 19.96
N ARG A 81 -37.78 -9.06 19.50
CA ARG A 81 -36.83 -9.42 18.45
C ARG A 81 -35.46 -8.86 18.79
N GLN A 82 -34.47 -9.74 18.87
CA GLN A 82 -33.09 -9.39 19.20
C GLN A 82 -32.13 -9.78 18.08
N THR A 83 -31.05 -9.04 17.98
CA THR A 83 -29.91 -9.32 17.12
C THR A 83 -28.76 -9.77 18.00
N VAL A 84 -28.13 -10.88 17.62
CA VAL A 84 -26.89 -11.41 18.19
C VAL A 84 -25.74 -10.97 17.29
N ALA A 85 -24.71 -10.35 17.85
CA ALA A 85 -23.53 -9.91 17.11
C ALA A 85 -22.25 -10.21 17.89
N TRP A 86 -21.16 -10.45 17.17
CA TRP A 86 -19.82 -10.45 17.76
C TRP A 86 -19.31 -9.02 17.86
N LEU A 87 -18.82 -8.68 19.06
CA LEU A 87 -18.08 -7.45 19.30
C LEU A 87 -16.63 -7.66 18.86
N LEU A 88 -16.08 -6.69 18.13
CA LEU A 88 -14.75 -6.81 17.55
C LEU A 88 -13.82 -5.71 18.07
N GLU A 89 -12.62 -6.11 18.47
CA GLU A 89 -11.47 -5.25 18.75
C GLU A 89 -10.62 -5.11 17.48
N THR A 90 -9.95 -3.98 17.32
CA THR A 90 -9.06 -3.69 16.19
C THR A 90 -7.91 -2.80 16.64
N THR A 91 -7.03 -2.35 15.75
CA THR A 91 -5.97 -1.38 16.06
C THR A 91 -6.55 -0.09 16.67
N GLU A 92 -5.74 0.58 17.50
CA GLU A 92 -6.15 1.82 18.18
C GLU A 92 -6.59 2.91 17.20
N GLU A 93 -5.95 2.99 16.02
CA GLU A 93 -6.27 3.97 14.99
C GLU A 93 -7.64 3.72 14.38
N LEU A 94 -7.96 2.47 14.02
CA LEU A 94 -9.27 2.13 13.46
C LEU A 94 -10.38 2.23 14.52
N GLU A 95 -10.09 1.90 15.78
CA GLU A 95 -11.04 2.17 16.88
C GLU A 95 -11.31 3.67 17.03
N CYS A 96 -10.27 4.51 16.99
CA CYS A 96 -10.44 5.96 17.07
C CYS A 96 -11.31 6.47 15.92
N ALA A 97 -11.04 6.03 14.69
CA ALA A 97 -11.84 6.35 13.52
C ALA A 97 -13.30 5.90 13.67
N ALA A 98 -13.55 4.65 14.10
CA ALA A 98 -14.90 4.13 14.31
C ALA A 98 -15.68 4.93 15.36
N ARG A 99 -15.03 5.29 16.48
CA ARG A 99 -15.64 6.10 17.54
C ARG A 99 -15.95 7.53 17.07
N GLU A 100 -15.09 8.12 16.26
CA GLU A 100 -15.33 9.43 15.64
C GLU A 100 -16.55 9.38 14.72
N LEU A 101 -16.62 8.40 13.82
CA LEU A 101 -17.75 8.22 12.90
C LEU A 101 -19.06 7.95 13.65
N SER A 102 -19.02 7.14 14.72
CA SER A 102 -20.17 6.91 15.58
C SER A 102 -20.62 8.15 16.34
N ALA A 103 -19.70 9.04 16.71
CA ALA A 103 -20.02 10.32 17.36
C ALA A 103 -20.65 11.33 16.39
N LEU A 104 -20.18 11.34 15.14
CA LEU A 104 -20.72 12.20 14.07
C LEU A 104 -22.10 11.73 13.59
N ASN A 105 -22.43 10.45 13.77
CA ASN A 105 -23.70 9.89 13.38
C ASN A 105 -24.78 10.19 14.44
N PRO A 106 -25.78 11.05 14.15
CA PRO A 106 -26.82 11.42 15.12
C PRO A 106 -27.73 10.25 15.49
N ASP A 107 -27.91 9.28 14.59
CA ASP A 107 -28.66 8.04 14.81
C ASP A 107 -27.76 6.90 15.33
N GLY A 108 -26.48 7.20 15.56
CA GLY A 108 -25.48 6.27 16.01
C GLY A 108 -25.67 5.80 17.44
N ARG A 109 -24.80 4.90 17.87
CA ARG A 109 -24.79 4.34 19.24
C ARG A 109 -23.80 5.07 20.18
N GLY A 110 -23.33 6.24 19.75
CA GLY A 110 -22.37 7.08 20.49
C GLY A 110 -20.94 6.53 20.49
N ARG A 111 -20.05 7.23 21.20
CA ARG A 111 -18.58 6.99 21.19
C ARG A 111 -18.13 5.64 21.75
N ARG A 112 -19.02 4.86 22.36
CA ARG A 112 -18.72 3.53 22.94
C ARG A 112 -19.06 2.38 22.01
N TRP A 113 -19.66 2.67 20.86
CA TRP A 113 -19.97 1.65 19.87
C TRP A 113 -18.70 1.22 19.13
N LEU A 114 -18.44 -0.08 19.15
CA LEU A 114 -17.32 -0.68 18.45
C LEU A 114 -17.81 -1.42 17.20
N PRO A 115 -16.90 -1.68 16.24
CA PRO A 115 -17.18 -2.56 15.11
C PRO A 115 -17.75 -3.89 15.59
N HIS A 116 -18.76 -4.39 14.90
CA HIS A 116 -19.41 -5.65 15.24
C HIS A 116 -19.86 -6.39 13.98
N LEU A 117 -19.94 -7.71 14.08
CA LEU A 117 -20.46 -8.56 13.00
C LEU A 117 -21.76 -9.21 13.45
N THR A 118 -22.84 -9.03 12.69
CA THR A 118 -24.14 -9.63 13.02
C THR A 118 -24.15 -11.12 12.68
N MET A 119 -24.32 -11.96 13.71
CA MET A 119 -24.41 -13.41 13.56
C MET A 119 -25.85 -13.92 13.50
N GLY A 120 -26.78 -13.30 14.25
CA GLY A 120 -28.19 -13.66 14.23
C GLY A 120 -29.07 -12.43 14.18
N LEU A 121 -29.78 -12.22 13.09
CA LEU A 121 -30.59 -11.02 12.85
C LEU A 121 -32.06 -11.26 13.22
N ARG A 122 -32.64 -10.39 14.08
CA ARG A 122 -34.07 -10.38 14.44
C ARG A 122 -34.61 -11.76 14.90
N LEU A 123 -33.84 -12.45 15.72
CA LEU A 123 -34.25 -13.68 16.37
C LEU A 123 -35.39 -13.42 17.37
N PRO A 124 -36.37 -14.34 17.51
CA PRO A 124 -37.29 -14.34 18.64
C PRO A 124 -36.52 -14.38 19.96
N ARG A 125 -36.91 -13.57 20.95
CA ARG A 125 -36.14 -13.41 22.20
C ARG A 125 -35.95 -14.75 22.93
N GLU A 126 -36.96 -15.60 22.88
CA GLU A 126 -37.03 -16.91 23.52
C GLU A 126 -35.94 -17.87 23.05
N VAL A 127 -35.44 -17.75 21.80
CA VAL A 127 -34.40 -18.64 21.26
C VAL A 127 -32.99 -18.08 21.37
N VAL A 128 -32.82 -16.83 21.82
CA VAL A 128 -31.52 -16.13 21.76
C VAL A 128 -30.46 -16.81 22.62
N GLY A 129 -30.81 -17.28 23.81
CA GLY A 129 -29.87 -17.98 24.69
C GLY A 129 -29.35 -19.28 24.07
N ASP A 130 -30.25 -20.08 23.50
CA ASP A 130 -29.90 -21.34 22.83
C ASP A 130 -29.12 -21.08 21.54
N TYR A 131 -29.46 -20.02 20.81
CA TYR A 131 -28.75 -19.59 19.61
C TYR A 131 -27.31 -19.22 19.91
N ILE A 132 -27.04 -18.49 21.00
CA ILE A 132 -25.67 -18.12 21.39
C ILE A 132 -24.85 -19.36 21.72
N ARG A 133 -25.42 -20.32 22.47
CA ARG A 133 -24.73 -21.58 22.79
C ARG A 133 -24.40 -22.38 21.54
N ALA A 134 -25.37 -22.56 20.64
CA ALA A 134 -25.15 -23.25 19.38
C ALA A 134 -24.14 -22.51 18.48
N LEU A 135 -24.18 -21.18 18.47
CA LEU A 135 -23.20 -20.36 17.73
C LEU A 135 -21.78 -20.61 18.25
N ASP A 136 -21.58 -20.67 19.56
CA ASP A 136 -20.27 -20.94 20.15
C ASP A 136 -19.77 -22.35 19.84
N GLU A 137 -20.66 -23.35 19.78
CA GLU A 137 -20.32 -24.72 19.38
C GLU A 137 -19.97 -24.84 17.88
N GLU A 138 -20.66 -24.09 17.02
CA GLU A 138 -20.49 -24.14 15.56
C GLU A 138 -19.33 -23.29 15.05
N THR A 139 -18.76 -22.45 15.92
CA THR A 139 -17.65 -21.54 15.57
C THR A 139 -16.30 -22.24 15.74
N SER A 140 -15.51 -22.26 14.67
CA SER A 140 -14.15 -22.80 14.69
C SER A 140 -13.29 -22.06 15.74
N PRO A 141 -12.49 -22.78 16.55
CA PRO A 141 -11.51 -22.16 17.45
C PRO A 141 -10.46 -21.31 16.74
N HIS A 142 -10.29 -21.49 15.42
CA HIS A 142 -9.37 -20.74 14.56
C HIS A 142 -9.99 -19.44 14.01
N LEU A 143 -11.33 -19.29 14.05
CA LEU A 143 -12.04 -18.10 13.59
C LEU A 143 -12.04 -17.01 14.70
N ARG A 144 -10.84 -16.59 15.11
CA ARG A 144 -10.64 -15.54 16.12
C ARG A 144 -10.39 -14.16 15.53
N GLU A 145 -9.87 -14.14 14.31
CA GLU A 145 -9.49 -12.95 13.58
C GLU A 145 -10.26 -12.90 12.26
N LEU A 146 -10.83 -11.74 11.96
CA LEU A 146 -11.60 -11.44 10.76
C LEU A 146 -10.87 -10.34 9.99
N ILE A 147 -10.76 -10.49 8.68
CA ILE A 147 -10.08 -9.52 7.81
C ILE A 147 -11.10 -8.78 6.96
N GLY A 148 -11.24 -7.47 7.22
CA GLY A 148 -12.02 -6.55 6.41
C GLY A 148 -11.23 -6.11 5.18
N VAL A 149 -11.59 -6.60 4.00
CA VAL A 149 -10.85 -6.37 2.74
C VAL A 149 -11.46 -5.29 1.85
N ARG A 150 -12.70 -4.88 2.12
CA ARG A 150 -13.36 -3.75 1.43
C ARG A 150 -14.11 -2.92 2.44
N VAL A 151 -14.17 -1.61 2.23
CA VAL A 151 -14.88 -0.69 3.12
C VAL A 151 -15.71 0.30 2.32
N GLY A 152 -16.93 0.56 2.78
CA GLY A 152 -17.86 1.41 2.03
C GLY A 152 -19.19 1.63 2.72
N LEU A 153 -20.05 2.37 2.02
CA LEU A 153 -21.43 2.63 2.38
C LEU A 153 -22.36 1.65 1.66
N TRP A 154 -23.10 0.84 2.41
CA TRP A 154 -24.19 0.02 1.90
C TRP A 154 -25.53 0.70 2.17
N GLN A 155 -26.32 0.85 1.12
CA GLN A 155 -27.63 1.49 1.19
C GLN A 155 -28.72 0.54 0.67
N PRO A 156 -29.36 -0.24 1.57
CA PRO A 156 -30.26 -1.34 1.19
C PRO A 156 -31.47 -0.89 0.37
N ARG A 157 -31.96 0.34 0.60
CA ARG A 157 -33.12 0.91 -0.10
C ARG A 157 -32.91 0.93 -1.62
N TRP A 158 -31.69 1.18 -2.07
CA TRP A 158 -31.33 1.25 -3.49
C TRP A 158 -30.48 0.05 -3.95
N GLN A 159 -30.26 -0.95 -3.07
CA GLN A 159 -29.32 -2.04 -3.31
C GLN A 159 -27.93 -1.54 -3.77
N ARG A 160 -27.48 -0.41 -3.22
CA ARG A 160 -26.27 0.28 -3.67
C ARG A 160 -25.15 0.15 -2.66
N TYR A 161 -24.00 -0.29 -3.13
CA TYR A 161 -22.74 -0.20 -2.41
C TYR A 161 -21.89 0.91 -3.02
N THR A 162 -21.41 1.83 -2.18
CA THR A 162 -20.44 2.87 -2.56
C THR A 162 -19.14 2.57 -1.83
N SER A 163 -18.13 2.12 -2.58
CA SER A 163 -16.80 1.88 -2.03
C SER A 163 -16.16 3.18 -1.57
N PHE A 164 -15.47 3.13 -0.44
CA PHE A 164 -14.59 4.22 0.01
C PHE A 164 -13.15 3.99 -0.43
N LEU A 165 -12.82 2.81 -0.93
CA LEU A 165 -11.54 2.58 -1.55
C LEU A 165 -11.50 3.29 -2.90
N PRO A 166 -10.34 3.84 -3.31
CA PRO A 166 -10.16 4.30 -4.68
C PRO A 166 -10.54 3.17 -5.64
N ALA A 167 -11.25 3.50 -6.72
CA ALA A 167 -11.75 2.50 -7.70
C ALA A 167 -10.68 1.56 -8.28
N LYS A 168 -9.39 1.90 -8.10
CA LYS A 168 -8.21 1.11 -8.50
C LYS A 168 -7.76 0.05 -7.47
N LEU A 169 -8.33 -0.01 -6.26
CA LEU A 169 -7.79 -0.80 -5.14
C LEU A 169 -8.81 -1.73 -4.45
N ASP A 170 -10.08 -1.75 -4.87
CA ASP A 170 -11.11 -2.52 -4.17
C ASP A 170 -11.07 -4.02 -4.54
N GLY A 171 -10.63 -4.88 -3.61
CA GLY A 171 -10.79 -6.35 -3.67
C GLY A 171 -9.82 -7.14 -4.56
N MET A 172 -8.58 -6.67 -4.78
CA MET A 172 -7.70 -7.25 -5.81
C MET A 172 -6.49 -8.01 -5.25
N SER A 173 -6.35 -9.29 -5.61
CA SER A 173 -5.12 -10.09 -5.39
C SER A 173 -4.10 -9.94 -6.54
N THR A 174 -4.50 -9.39 -7.69
CA THR A 174 -3.67 -9.22 -8.90
C THR A 174 -4.01 -7.94 -9.67
N LEU A 175 -3.05 -7.36 -10.39
CA LEU A 175 -3.22 -6.20 -11.29
C LEU A 175 -3.35 -6.68 -12.75
N SER A 176 -4.44 -6.34 -13.44
CA SER A 176 -4.57 -6.64 -14.89
C SER A 176 -3.91 -5.58 -15.77
N ALA A 177 -3.52 -5.96 -17.00
CA ALA A 177 -2.93 -5.04 -17.97
C ALA A 177 -3.78 -3.78 -18.23
N LYS A 178 -5.11 -3.94 -18.36
CA LYS A 178 -6.02 -2.81 -18.56
C LYS A 178 -5.98 -1.82 -17.37
N GLN A 179 -5.88 -2.34 -16.16
CA GLN A 179 -5.81 -1.49 -14.97
C GLN A 179 -4.49 -0.73 -14.88
N LEU A 180 -3.38 -1.36 -15.26
CA LEU A 180 -2.08 -0.70 -15.34
C LEU A 180 -2.05 0.39 -16.42
N GLN A 181 -2.72 0.18 -17.55
CA GLN A 181 -2.82 1.16 -18.63
C GLN A 181 -3.51 2.46 -18.20
N ASP A 182 -4.47 2.39 -17.28
CA ASP A 182 -5.20 3.55 -16.78
C ASP A 182 -4.47 4.28 -15.64
N VAL A 183 -3.31 3.78 -15.19
CA VAL A 183 -2.46 4.44 -14.19
C VAL A 183 -1.49 5.37 -14.90
N ALA A 184 -1.57 6.65 -14.57
CA ALA A 184 -0.64 7.64 -15.08
C ALA A 184 0.79 7.27 -14.66
N SER A 185 1.69 7.24 -15.63
CA SER A 185 3.11 6.96 -15.46
C SER A 185 3.92 7.98 -16.24
N MET A 186 5.09 8.36 -15.74
CA MET A 186 6.03 9.24 -16.46
C MET A 186 5.38 10.59 -16.85
N THR A 187 4.62 11.18 -15.92
CA THR A 187 3.86 12.42 -16.13
C THR A 187 4.68 13.70 -16.01
N GLY A 188 5.97 13.59 -15.67
CA GLY A 188 6.87 14.73 -15.59
C GLY A 188 7.14 15.38 -16.94
N GLN A 189 7.71 16.57 -16.89
CA GLN A 189 8.10 17.32 -18.08
C GLN A 189 9.62 17.40 -18.15
N ALA A 190 10.20 16.77 -19.16
CA ALA A 190 11.64 16.84 -19.41
C ALA A 190 12.03 18.25 -19.86
N PRO A 191 13.03 18.87 -19.23
CA PRO A 191 13.66 20.05 -19.78
C PRO A 191 14.29 19.73 -21.13
N GLU A 192 14.35 20.75 -21.99
CA GLU A 192 15.04 20.66 -23.27
C GLU A 192 16.51 20.25 -23.07
N LEU A 193 17.03 19.43 -23.98
CA LEU A 193 18.42 18.98 -23.98
C LEU A 193 19.04 19.32 -25.34
N ASP A 194 20.04 20.19 -25.32
CA ASP A 194 20.87 20.48 -26.49
C ASP A 194 21.89 19.34 -26.67
N VAL A 195 21.58 18.43 -27.60
CA VAL A 195 22.42 17.25 -27.88
C VAL A 195 23.73 17.60 -28.58
N ASP A 196 23.79 18.77 -29.23
CA ASP A 196 24.99 19.22 -29.94
C ASP A 196 26.02 19.84 -28.98
N ASN A 197 25.57 20.25 -27.78
CA ASN A 197 26.40 20.89 -26.76
C ASN A 197 26.41 20.12 -25.43
N LEU A 198 26.72 18.82 -25.51
CA LEU A 198 26.88 17.97 -24.32
C LEU A 198 28.33 17.98 -23.81
N PRO A 199 28.57 17.89 -22.48
CA PRO A 199 29.90 17.69 -21.93
C PRO A 199 30.55 16.38 -22.38
N ASP A 200 31.88 16.37 -22.50
CA ASP A 200 32.65 15.14 -22.80
C ASP A 200 32.70 14.19 -21.59
N ASN A 201 32.60 14.72 -20.37
CA ASN A 201 32.62 13.94 -19.14
C ASN A 201 31.18 13.73 -18.62
N PRO A 202 30.72 12.47 -18.44
CA PRO A 202 29.37 12.20 -17.93
C PRO A 202 29.13 12.73 -16.51
N ILE A 203 30.18 12.87 -15.69
CA ILE A 203 30.03 13.43 -14.34
C ILE A 203 29.57 14.89 -14.41
N ALA A 204 30.06 15.67 -15.38
CA ALA A 204 29.62 17.05 -15.57
C ALA A 204 28.13 17.11 -15.92
N LEU A 205 27.69 16.30 -16.88
CA LEU A 205 26.27 16.22 -17.26
C LEU A 205 25.39 15.74 -16.11
N PHE A 206 25.87 14.79 -15.30
CA PHE A 206 25.16 14.37 -14.08
C PHE A 206 24.99 15.50 -13.08
N VAL A 207 26.04 16.28 -12.81
CA VAL A 207 25.99 17.40 -11.89
C VAL A 207 24.98 18.44 -12.36
N ASP A 208 24.97 18.77 -13.65
CA ASP A 208 24.00 19.70 -14.24
C ASP A 208 22.56 19.21 -14.07
N TRP A 209 22.30 17.93 -14.39
CA TRP A 209 20.98 17.34 -14.24
C TRP A 209 20.56 17.22 -12.77
N PHE A 210 21.48 16.89 -11.87
CA PHE A 210 21.21 16.82 -10.44
C PHE A 210 20.84 18.20 -9.88
N HIS A 211 21.57 19.26 -10.28
CA HIS A 211 21.22 20.63 -9.90
C HIS A 211 19.86 21.06 -10.44
N ALA A 212 19.51 20.68 -11.67
CA ALA A 212 18.18 20.93 -12.22
C ALA A 212 17.10 20.18 -11.42
N ALA A 213 17.37 18.95 -10.96
CA ALA A 213 16.45 18.16 -10.17
C ALA A 213 16.25 18.72 -8.75
N CYS A 214 17.25 19.44 -8.20
CA CYS A 214 17.13 20.15 -6.93
C CYS A 214 16.08 21.26 -7.01
N GLY A 215 14.97 21.08 -6.31
CA GLY A 215 13.83 22.01 -6.32
C GLY A 215 12.54 21.32 -6.76
N PRO A 216 12.40 20.92 -8.03
CA PRO A 216 11.18 20.26 -8.50
C PRO A 216 11.03 18.82 -7.99
N VAL A 217 12.13 18.12 -7.69
CA VAL A 217 12.10 16.74 -7.20
C VAL A 217 12.21 16.71 -5.68
N ALA A 218 11.35 15.94 -5.00
CA ALA A 218 11.31 15.87 -3.55
C ALA A 218 12.57 15.21 -2.93
N GLU A 219 13.07 14.12 -3.55
CA GLU A 219 14.20 13.34 -3.03
C GLU A 219 15.28 13.08 -4.11
N PRO A 220 15.91 14.13 -4.67
CA PRO A 220 16.77 14.00 -5.85
C PRO A 220 18.03 13.15 -5.61
N LYS A 221 18.47 13.03 -4.35
CA LYS A 221 19.62 12.22 -3.93
C LYS A 221 19.31 10.74 -3.69
N ALA A 222 18.03 10.37 -3.63
CA ALA A 222 17.63 8.98 -3.46
C ALA A 222 17.88 8.23 -4.78
N MET A 223 18.55 7.09 -4.70
CA MET A 223 18.90 6.28 -5.86
C MET A 223 18.69 4.80 -5.58
N THR A 224 18.31 4.03 -6.60
CA THR A 224 18.32 2.57 -6.51
C THR A 224 19.75 2.07 -6.72
N LEU A 225 20.27 1.33 -5.75
CA LEU A 225 21.52 0.58 -5.85
C LEU A 225 21.20 -0.89 -6.13
N ALA A 226 21.67 -1.39 -7.27
CA ALA A 226 21.68 -2.80 -7.60
C ALA A 226 23.06 -3.40 -7.37
N THR A 227 23.09 -4.56 -6.72
CA THR A 227 24.27 -5.38 -6.45
C THR A 227 23.97 -6.81 -6.84
N VAL A 228 24.98 -7.68 -6.84
CA VAL A 228 24.79 -9.11 -7.06
C VAL A 228 25.42 -9.89 -5.91
N ASP A 229 24.82 -11.02 -5.55
CA ASP A 229 25.42 -11.93 -4.59
C ASP A 229 26.47 -12.84 -5.25
N ALA A 230 27.10 -13.69 -4.43
CA ALA A 230 28.13 -14.63 -4.89
C ALA A 230 27.63 -15.69 -5.89
N SER A 231 26.31 -15.91 -5.97
CA SER A 231 25.68 -16.79 -6.96
C SER A 231 25.32 -16.07 -8.26
N GLY A 232 25.50 -14.75 -8.31
CA GLY A 232 25.11 -13.89 -9.43
C GLY A 232 23.65 -13.43 -9.39
N ALA A 233 22.92 -13.67 -8.30
CA ALA A 233 21.55 -13.19 -8.16
C ALA A 233 21.52 -11.68 -7.90
N PRO A 234 20.74 -10.89 -8.66
CA PRO A 234 20.65 -9.46 -8.48
C PRO A 234 19.76 -9.12 -7.27
N ASP A 235 20.14 -8.06 -6.57
CA ASP A 235 19.37 -7.49 -5.47
C ASP A 235 19.43 -5.96 -5.57
N ALA A 236 18.33 -5.27 -5.27
CA ALA A 236 18.16 -3.84 -5.50
C ALA A 236 17.40 -3.16 -4.36
N ARG A 237 17.81 -1.94 -4.00
CA ARG A 237 17.20 -1.15 -2.91
C ARG A 237 17.55 0.32 -3.03
N THR A 238 16.76 1.17 -2.40
CA THR A 238 17.03 2.61 -2.33
C THR A 238 18.13 2.92 -1.31
N VAL A 239 19.07 3.77 -1.70
CA VAL A 239 20.11 4.38 -0.85
C VAL A 239 20.23 5.87 -1.19
N ASN A 240 20.92 6.63 -0.34
CA ASN A 240 21.24 8.03 -0.65
C ASN A 240 22.61 8.14 -1.30
N LEU A 241 22.68 8.91 -2.37
CA LEU A 241 23.94 9.46 -2.88
C LEU A 241 24.58 10.33 -1.80
N TYR A 242 25.87 10.12 -1.57
CA TYR A 242 26.65 10.85 -0.59
C TYR A 242 27.49 11.95 -1.23
N ALA A 243 28.28 11.60 -2.25
CA ALA A 243 29.08 12.52 -3.05
C ALA A 243 29.33 11.97 -4.45
N VAL A 244 29.62 12.87 -5.39
CA VAL A 244 30.12 12.54 -6.73
C VAL A 244 31.41 13.30 -6.94
N ASP A 245 32.51 12.58 -7.10
CA ASP A 245 33.86 13.13 -7.26
C ASP A 245 34.71 12.24 -8.19
N GLU A 246 36.03 12.43 -8.19
CA GLU A 246 36.98 11.65 -9.00
C GLU A 246 36.95 10.14 -8.71
N GLN A 247 36.48 9.71 -7.53
CA GLN A 247 36.31 8.30 -7.17
C GLN A 247 34.99 7.72 -7.70
N GLY A 248 34.08 8.58 -8.16
CA GLY A 248 32.78 8.24 -8.74
C GLY A 248 31.62 8.52 -7.78
N PHE A 249 30.60 7.66 -7.80
CA PHE A 249 29.35 7.87 -7.07
C PHE A 249 29.38 7.16 -5.72
N SER A 250 29.48 7.93 -4.64
CA SER A 250 29.65 7.37 -3.30
C SER A 250 28.34 7.25 -2.51
N PHE A 251 28.27 6.23 -1.64
CA PHE A 251 27.16 6.01 -0.71
C PHE A 251 27.64 5.34 0.58
N GLY A 252 26.94 5.63 1.67
CA GLY A 252 27.18 5.02 2.98
C GLY A 252 26.27 3.83 3.27
N THR A 253 26.77 2.83 3.99
CA THR A 253 25.97 1.70 4.46
C THR A 253 26.48 1.09 5.76
N SER A 254 25.68 0.21 6.38
CA SER A 254 26.12 -0.56 7.55
C SER A 254 27.02 -1.72 7.11
N ALA A 255 28.13 -1.91 7.81
CA ALA A 255 29.11 -2.98 7.54
C ALA A 255 28.50 -4.39 7.55
N ARG A 256 27.42 -4.59 8.34
CA ARG A 256 26.70 -5.87 8.50
C ARG A 256 25.54 -6.04 7.54
N SER A 257 25.35 -5.13 6.59
CA SER A 257 24.23 -5.23 5.64
C SER A 257 24.52 -6.18 4.49
N THR A 258 23.47 -6.80 3.95
CA THR A 258 23.55 -7.71 2.79
C THR A 258 24.28 -7.07 1.60
N LYS A 259 23.99 -5.80 1.30
CA LYS A 259 24.68 -5.09 0.22
C LYS A 259 26.18 -4.90 0.49
N ALA A 260 26.59 -4.67 1.74
CA ALA A 260 28.00 -4.53 2.08
C ALA A 260 28.74 -5.86 1.92
N GLU A 261 28.09 -6.97 2.30
CA GLU A 261 28.61 -8.32 2.06
C GLU A 261 28.71 -8.61 0.56
N GLN A 262 27.64 -8.40 -0.19
CA GLN A 262 27.61 -8.57 -1.65
C GLN A 262 28.72 -7.76 -2.33
N LEU A 263 28.93 -6.49 -1.96
CA LEU A 263 29.96 -5.63 -2.53
C LEU A 263 31.40 -6.03 -2.16
N ARG A 264 31.59 -6.73 -1.04
CA ARG A 264 32.89 -7.31 -0.68
C ARG A 264 33.20 -8.55 -1.51
N HIS A 265 32.19 -9.30 -1.94
CA HIS A 265 32.36 -10.48 -2.78
C HIS A 265 32.41 -10.16 -4.27
N VAL A 266 31.52 -9.29 -4.75
CA VAL A 266 31.42 -8.86 -6.14
C VAL A 266 31.49 -7.35 -6.21
N LYS A 267 32.62 -6.85 -6.73
CA LYS A 267 32.90 -5.41 -6.88
C LYS A 267 32.18 -4.79 -8.07
N ALA A 268 30.89 -5.05 -8.24
CA ALA A 268 30.10 -4.50 -9.32
C ALA A 268 28.77 -3.98 -8.77
N ALA A 269 28.38 -2.79 -9.23
CA ALA A 269 27.08 -2.22 -8.94
C ALA A 269 26.51 -1.47 -10.14
N ALA A 270 25.19 -1.31 -10.11
CA ALA A 270 24.49 -0.34 -10.94
C ALA A 270 23.68 0.61 -10.07
N LEU A 271 23.63 1.88 -10.45
CA LEU A 271 22.84 2.92 -9.82
C LEU A 271 21.75 3.36 -10.80
N ASN A 272 20.57 3.66 -10.29
CA ASN A 272 19.49 4.28 -11.07
C ASN A 272 18.86 5.45 -10.29
N PHE A 273 18.94 6.63 -10.89
CA PHE A 273 18.23 7.82 -10.47
C PHE A 273 16.97 7.95 -11.32
N TRP A 274 15.82 8.15 -10.67
CA TRP A 274 14.57 8.46 -11.36
C TRP A 274 13.99 9.74 -10.76
N TRP A 275 13.85 10.76 -11.60
CA TRP A 275 13.34 12.08 -11.21
C TRP A 275 11.98 12.28 -11.86
N PRO A 276 10.88 11.92 -11.17
CA PRO A 276 9.57 11.80 -11.79
C PRO A 276 9.03 13.13 -12.32
N GLU A 277 9.26 14.24 -11.63
CA GLU A 277 8.80 15.58 -12.04
C GLU A 277 9.48 16.07 -13.32
N GLN A 278 10.71 15.62 -13.58
CA GLN A 278 11.47 15.94 -14.79
C GLN A 278 11.40 14.86 -15.86
N ALA A 279 10.73 13.73 -15.60
CA ALA A 279 10.77 12.56 -16.49
C ALA A 279 12.20 12.22 -16.97
N ARG A 280 13.19 12.33 -16.07
CA ARG A 280 14.60 12.06 -16.36
C ARG A 280 15.08 10.87 -15.55
N ALA A 281 15.90 10.02 -16.18
CA ALA A 281 16.60 8.95 -15.50
C ALA A 281 18.10 9.00 -15.79
N VAL A 282 18.91 8.63 -14.80
CA VAL A 282 20.34 8.41 -15.00
C VAL A 282 20.70 7.02 -14.48
N ARG A 283 21.37 6.24 -15.32
CA ARG A 283 21.88 4.91 -14.99
C ARG A 283 23.39 4.95 -14.98
N VAL A 284 24.00 4.42 -13.93
CA VAL A 284 25.45 4.29 -13.79
C VAL A 284 25.77 2.81 -13.59
N ARG A 285 26.77 2.28 -14.28
CA ARG A 285 27.30 0.93 -14.03
C ARG A 285 28.82 1.00 -13.91
N GLY A 286 29.38 0.29 -12.94
CA GLY A 286 30.82 0.34 -12.72
C GLY A 286 31.34 -0.61 -11.66
N GLU A 287 32.65 -0.52 -11.45
CA GLU A 287 33.34 -1.23 -10.37
C GLU A 287 33.12 -0.51 -9.04
N VAL A 288 33.04 -1.27 -7.95
CA VAL A 288 32.81 -0.73 -6.61
C VAL A 288 34.10 -0.78 -5.79
N ASN A 289 34.50 0.38 -5.29
CA ASN A 289 35.66 0.54 -4.42
C ASN A 289 35.21 0.97 -3.02
N ARG A 290 35.78 0.36 -1.98
CA ARG A 290 35.59 0.83 -0.60
C ARG A 290 36.39 2.11 -0.40
N ILE A 291 35.77 3.13 0.19
CA ILE A 291 36.39 4.41 0.47
C ILE A 291 36.39 4.72 1.98
N THR A 292 37.23 5.65 2.40
CA THR A 292 37.30 6.09 3.80
C THR A 292 36.00 6.81 4.20
N SER A 293 35.44 6.46 5.37
CA SER A 293 34.27 7.14 5.93
C SER A 293 34.61 8.60 6.24
N PRO A 294 33.90 9.60 5.66
CA PRO A 294 34.21 11.00 5.90
C PRO A 294 33.83 11.51 7.30
N GLY A 295 33.00 10.77 8.06
CA GLY A 295 32.44 11.22 9.34
C GLY A 295 32.64 10.26 10.53
N GLY A 296 33.33 9.13 10.33
CA GLY A 296 33.49 8.09 11.35
C GLY A 296 32.21 7.26 11.56
N GLY A 297 32.32 5.94 11.35
CA GLY A 297 31.18 5.00 11.41
C GLY A 297 30.61 4.65 10.03
N GLY A 298 30.11 3.41 9.91
CA GLY A 298 29.63 2.85 8.64
C GLY A 298 30.74 2.46 7.65
N GLU A 299 30.35 1.76 6.58
CA GLU A 299 31.20 1.53 5.41
C GLU A 299 30.74 2.43 4.26
N PHE A 300 31.70 2.97 3.53
CA PHE A 300 31.44 3.77 2.35
C PHE A 300 32.01 3.07 1.13
N PHE A 301 31.28 3.18 0.03
CA PHE A 301 31.65 2.64 -1.26
C PHE A 301 31.48 3.71 -2.32
N ALA A 302 32.31 3.68 -3.35
CA ALA A 302 32.19 4.48 -4.55
C ALA A 302 32.05 3.57 -5.78
N VAL A 303 31.08 3.87 -6.64
CA VAL A 303 30.96 3.26 -7.96
C VAL A 303 31.79 4.09 -8.93
N SER A 304 32.91 3.53 -9.37
CA SER A 304 33.73 4.12 -10.43
C SER A 304 33.08 3.77 -11.78
N PRO A 305 32.49 4.75 -12.49
CA PRO A 305 31.62 4.47 -13.62
C PRO A 305 32.43 3.91 -14.81
N GLN A 306 31.89 2.88 -15.44
CA GLN A 306 32.36 2.36 -16.73
C GLN A 306 31.34 2.65 -17.84
N HIS A 307 30.08 2.83 -17.47
CA HIS A 307 28.99 3.19 -18.35
C HIS A 307 28.04 4.14 -17.63
N VAL A 308 27.63 5.23 -18.29
CA VAL A 308 26.60 6.17 -17.81
C VAL A 308 25.59 6.42 -18.92
N GLU A 309 24.31 6.26 -18.63
CA GLU A 309 23.21 6.54 -19.56
C GLU A 309 22.29 7.61 -18.97
N PHE A 310 22.03 8.64 -19.74
CA PHE A 310 21.05 9.69 -19.47
C PHE A 310 19.85 9.48 -20.37
N TRP A 311 18.66 9.44 -19.75
CA TRP A 311 17.42 9.16 -20.44
C TRP A 311 16.39 10.26 -20.17
N GLN A 312 15.69 10.69 -21.21
CA GLN A 312 14.49 11.53 -21.12
C GLN A 312 13.55 11.27 -22.31
N PRO A 313 12.23 11.56 -22.21
CA PRO A 313 11.34 11.51 -23.36
C PRO A 313 11.77 12.53 -24.43
N GLY A 314 11.71 12.14 -25.71
CA GLY A 314 11.92 13.04 -26.86
C GLY A 314 10.60 13.55 -27.46
N ALA A 315 10.70 14.53 -28.36
CA ALA A 315 9.56 15.27 -28.92
C ALA A 315 8.57 14.41 -29.74
N GLU A 316 9.03 13.33 -30.39
CA GLU A 316 8.23 12.50 -31.30
C GLU A 316 8.08 11.04 -30.84
N LYS A 317 8.05 10.80 -29.53
CA LYS A 317 7.94 9.47 -28.86
C LYS A 317 9.19 8.57 -28.93
N ALA A 318 10.22 8.91 -29.70
CA ALA A 318 11.54 8.33 -29.49
C ALA A 318 12.13 8.92 -28.21
N ALA A 319 12.49 8.07 -27.25
CA ALA A 319 13.15 8.55 -26.04
C ALA A 319 14.62 8.88 -26.36
N LEU A 320 15.09 10.01 -25.88
CA LEU A 320 16.47 10.45 -26.05
C LEU A 320 17.36 9.72 -25.06
N ARG A 321 18.45 9.13 -25.57
CA ARG A 321 19.47 8.45 -24.77
C ARG A 321 20.85 9.00 -25.07
N VAL A 322 21.51 9.55 -24.06
CA VAL A 322 22.93 9.91 -24.13
C VAL A 322 23.71 8.88 -23.34
N GLN A 323 24.59 8.15 -24.01
CA GLN A 323 25.40 7.07 -23.43
C GLN A 323 26.87 7.46 -23.42
N TYR A 324 27.53 7.20 -22.32
CA TYR A 324 28.97 7.38 -22.14
C TYR A 324 29.58 6.05 -21.71
N ASP A 325 30.53 5.54 -22.50
CA ASP A 325 31.33 4.36 -22.18
C ASP A 325 32.78 4.77 -21.91
N ALA A 326 33.38 4.22 -20.85
CA ALA A 326 34.77 4.51 -20.52
C ALA A 326 35.71 3.96 -21.61
N GLU A 327 36.57 4.82 -22.16
CA GLU A 327 37.53 4.47 -23.20
C GLU A 327 38.92 5.06 -22.86
N GLY A 328 39.84 4.20 -22.43
CA GLY A 328 41.17 4.61 -21.98
C GLY A 328 41.09 5.54 -20.75
N LYS A 329 41.50 6.80 -20.91
CA LYS A 329 41.40 7.85 -19.87
C LYS A 329 40.21 8.79 -20.07
N GLY A 330 39.39 8.55 -21.09
CA GLY A 330 38.27 9.41 -21.48
C GLY A 330 36.98 8.63 -21.61
N TRP A 331 36.05 9.20 -22.38
CA TRP A 331 34.72 8.67 -22.59
C TRP A 331 34.37 8.70 -24.08
N ARG A 332 33.77 7.63 -24.57
CA ARG A 332 33.06 7.63 -25.85
C ARG A 332 31.61 7.98 -25.59
N ARG A 333 31.08 8.97 -26.32
CA ARG A 333 29.68 9.41 -26.22
C ARG A 333 28.89 8.98 -27.46
N GLU A 334 27.70 8.43 -27.24
CA GLU A 334 26.71 8.07 -28.27
C GLU A 334 25.35 8.69 -27.90
N VAL A 335 24.62 9.21 -28.89
CA VAL A 335 23.28 9.79 -28.71
C VAL A 335 22.31 9.03 -29.61
N ASN A 336 21.27 8.44 -29.01
CA ASN A 336 20.29 7.56 -29.67
C ASN A 336 18.84 7.96 -29.40
#